data_AF-A0A0K3BH32-F1
#
_entry.id   AF-A0A0K3BH32-F1
#
_cell.length_a   1.000
_cell.length_b   1.000
_cell.length_c   1.000
_cell.angle_alpha   90.00
_cell.angle_beta   90.00
_cell.angle_gamma   90.00
#
_symmetry.space_group_name_H-M   'P 1'
#
loop_
_entity.id
_entity.type
_entity.pdbx_description
1 polymer ?
#
loop_
_entity_poly.entity_id
_entity_poly.type
_entity_poly.pdbx_seq_one_letter_code
_entity_poly.pdbx_strand_id
1 'polypeptide(L)'
;MSDQVKSLLADGTSVINLVGPIGVGKSTILAALAEDDGLPQRVTFLDDPAEIGPYDSPVVAASREPVRGAVVDVPRWSTAEVMELAGEFGISDDLVVFLSGGLPLVARSVCRVLRDTPAHVPGAVADRALRDMKFQPRFATALAELAVVGCADEELLVDLVEVPPGHDLFGELADSSLVTATRTGLAVIEPFRTLLDLRHRWRKPVAHRTSLTKATVRNRRLLAAAPDSDTRRALTEHSLFLTDDPLIRQSLFPPSQQNPVVRKASADDYDRIAAFMREWARQGGLNAARCDQMLDDWLTHTDDGFHLVCGSDGEPVGMNFTPKITDRAAAVIEPITQQHTDDLVDGAFIGMAVCDPRQPAAHAALLRHVLAVGVEHGGLVIATPSPQYQALSHRLGFNHPGAARHDPYGCGRDSEIYTQDFVTWDRVTGWLDQLAAVGIAPPVPTDVRWCAAEIRKALETVDDPRRLARSPLVAVTGTPQALHTFLTTAITELASAGNQTTSQAGHILHAYYLRRRRDHIGVAAQLHLSRATYFRRLDHGLVTLAHRLLSRLT
;
A
#
# COMPACT_ATOMS: atom_id res chain seq x y z
N MET A 1 -1.84 10.89 -31.20
CA MET A 1 -0.41 10.50 -31.21
C MET A 1 0.09 10.22 -32.61
N SER A 2 -0.52 9.31 -33.39
CA SER A 2 -0.09 9.04 -34.77
C SER A 2 -0.02 10.30 -35.64
N ASP A 3 -0.97 11.23 -35.51
CA ASP A 3 -0.95 12.49 -36.29
C ASP A 3 0.20 13.43 -35.90
N GLN A 4 0.63 13.43 -34.64
CA GLN A 4 1.80 14.18 -34.19
C GLN A 4 3.08 13.62 -34.81
N VAL A 5 3.22 12.29 -34.84
CA VAL A 5 4.35 11.62 -35.50
C VAL A 5 4.35 11.92 -37.01
N LYS A 6 3.18 11.87 -37.66
CA LYS A 6 3.03 12.22 -39.08
C LYS A 6 3.44 13.67 -39.36
N SER A 7 3.04 14.61 -38.51
CA SER A 7 3.45 16.02 -38.63
C SER A 7 4.97 16.16 -38.58
N LEU A 8 5.62 15.54 -37.59
CA LEU A 8 7.08 15.58 -37.46
C LEU A 8 7.80 14.95 -38.67
N LEU A 9 7.25 13.86 -39.22
CA LEU A 9 7.76 13.23 -40.43
C LEU A 9 7.59 14.13 -41.67
N ALA A 10 6.46 14.84 -41.78
CA ALA A 10 6.21 15.79 -42.86
C ALA A 10 7.13 17.02 -42.78
N ASP A 11 7.53 17.42 -41.57
CA ASP A 11 8.50 18.49 -41.31
C ASP A 11 9.96 18.08 -41.58
N GLY A 12 10.19 16.84 -42.03
CA GLY A 12 11.52 16.33 -42.38
C GLY A 12 12.35 15.84 -41.19
N THR A 13 11.72 15.56 -40.04
CA THR A 13 12.41 15.00 -38.88
C THR A 13 12.95 13.60 -39.19
N SER A 14 14.27 13.43 -39.10
CA SER A 14 14.94 12.16 -39.47
C SER A 14 14.89 11.09 -38.39
N VAL A 15 14.78 11.44 -37.12
CA VAL A 15 14.66 10.48 -36.01
C VAL A 15 13.61 10.97 -35.04
N ILE A 16 12.59 10.13 -34.83
CA ILE A 16 11.52 10.33 -33.86
C ILE A 16 11.58 9.19 -32.86
N ASN A 17 11.57 9.52 -31.58
CA ASN A 17 11.62 8.54 -30.50
C ASN A 17 10.31 8.59 -29.70
N LEU A 18 9.53 7.51 -29.78
CA LEU A 18 8.36 7.29 -28.93
C LEU A 18 8.84 6.86 -27.55
N VAL A 19 8.68 7.73 -26.56
CA VAL A 19 9.13 7.49 -25.18
C VAL A 19 7.93 7.19 -24.29
N GLY A 20 8.04 6.21 -23.42
CA GLY A 20 7.00 5.91 -22.43
C GLY A 20 7.15 4.55 -21.78
N PRO A 21 6.30 4.20 -20.80
CA PRO A 21 6.42 2.95 -20.08
C PRO A 21 6.16 1.72 -20.97
N ILE A 22 6.59 0.55 -20.50
CA ILE A 22 6.24 -0.72 -21.16
C ILE A 22 4.71 -0.87 -21.17
N GLY A 23 4.16 -1.35 -22.28
CA GLY A 23 2.73 -1.64 -22.39
C GLY A 23 1.84 -0.41 -22.62
N VAL A 24 2.42 0.78 -22.77
CA VAL A 24 1.68 2.04 -23.02
C VAL A 24 1.09 2.14 -24.44
N GLY A 25 1.45 1.21 -25.34
CA GLY A 25 0.93 1.17 -26.71
C GLY A 25 1.88 1.67 -27.79
N LYS A 26 3.18 1.89 -27.48
CA LYS A 26 4.18 2.29 -28.48
C LYS A 26 4.20 1.37 -29.71
N SER A 27 4.30 0.06 -29.52
CA SER A 27 4.29 -0.90 -30.65
C SER A 27 2.96 -0.90 -31.41
N THR A 28 1.84 -0.55 -30.77
CA THR A 28 0.55 -0.35 -31.47
C THR A 28 0.58 0.91 -32.34
N ILE A 29 1.19 1.99 -31.86
CA ILE A 29 1.42 3.20 -32.66
C ILE A 29 2.35 2.89 -33.83
N LEU A 30 3.46 2.17 -33.60
CA LEU A 30 4.38 1.76 -34.67
C LEU A 30 3.68 0.90 -35.73
N ALA A 31 2.88 -0.09 -35.31
CA ALA A 31 2.11 -0.92 -36.23
C ALA A 31 1.09 -0.11 -37.04
N ALA A 32 0.34 0.78 -36.39
CA ALA A 32 -0.63 1.65 -37.07
C ALA A 32 0.03 2.61 -38.06
N LEU A 33 1.24 3.11 -37.76
CA LEU A 33 2.01 3.94 -38.68
C LEU A 33 2.57 3.11 -39.85
N ALA A 34 3.01 1.88 -39.60
CA ALA A 34 3.53 0.99 -40.64
C ALA A 34 2.47 0.57 -41.67
N GLU A 35 1.19 0.52 -41.26
CA GLU A 35 0.06 0.22 -42.12
C GLU A 35 -0.52 1.45 -42.85
N ASP A 36 0.03 2.65 -42.60
CA ASP A 36 -0.50 3.89 -43.17
C ASP A 36 0.13 4.24 -44.52
N ASP A 37 -0.63 4.02 -45.60
CA ASP A 37 -0.24 4.34 -46.98
C ASP A 37 -0.03 5.85 -47.23
N GLY A 38 -0.44 6.73 -46.30
CA GLY A 38 -0.34 8.18 -46.40
C GLY A 38 1.00 8.76 -45.93
N LEU A 39 1.98 7.93 -45.54
CA LEU A 39 3.27 8.43 -45.10
C LEU A 39 4.09 9.04 -46.26
N PRO A 40 4.68 10.23 -46.08
CA PRO A 40 5.34 10.98 -47.17
C PRO A 40 6.64 10.32 -47.68
N GLN A 41 7.17 9.34 -46.96
CA GLN A 41 8.44 8.67 -47.25
C GLN A 41 8.50 7.30 -46.57
N ARG A 42 9.44 6.46 -47.01
CA ARG A 42 9.68 5.14 -46.40
C ARG A 42 10.30 5.34 -45.01
N VAL A 43 9.64 4.83 -43.96
CA VAL A 43 10.07 4.97 -42.56
C VAL A 43 10.55 3.63 -42.01
N THR A 44 11.62 3.64 -41.24
CA THR A 44 12.11 2.47 -40.50
C THR A 44 11.56 2.51 -39.07
N PHE A 45 10.92 1.43 -38.63
CA PHE A 45 10.40 1.30 -37.27
C PHE A 45 11.30 0.39 -36.45
N LEU A 46 11.78 0.87 -35.31
CA LEU A 46 12.69 0.14 -34.42
C LEU A 46 12.06 -0.02 -33.03
N ASP A 47 12.12 -1.24 -32.48
CA ASP A 47 11.70 -1.51 -31.09
C ASP A 47 12.87 -1.41 -30.09
N ASP A 48 14.12 -1.32 -30.57
CA ASP A 48 15.31 -1.10 -29.76
C ASP A 48 16.11 0.13 -30.23
N PRO A 49 16.26 1.16 -29.40
CA PRO A 49 17.03 2.35 -29.76
C PRO A 49 18.54 2.09 -29.92
N ALA A 50 19.08 0.96 -29.44
CA ALA A 50 20.46 0.56 -29.70
C ALA A 50 20.70 0.24 -31.19
N GLU A 51 19.64 -0.01 -31.95
CA GLU A 51 19.70 -0.23 -33.39
C GLU A 51 19.76 1.07 -34.19
N ILE A 52 19.67 2.26 -33.56
CA ILE A 52 19.73 3.55 -34.26
C ILE A 52 21.12 3.77 -34.90
N GLY A 53 21.29 3.32 -36.14
CA GLY A 53 22.46 3.53 -37.00
C GLY A 53 22.30 4.72 -37.97
N PRO A 54 23.29 4.93 -38.86
CA PRO A 54 23.14 5.87 -39.97
C PRO A 54 22.16 5.26 -40.99
N TYR A 55 20.90 5.69 -40.93
CA TYR A 55 19.88 5.32 -41.90
C TYR A 55 19.70 6.41 -42.94
N ASP A 56 19.56 6.03 -44.20
CA ASP A 56 19.24 6.94 -45.31
C ASP A 56 17.75 7.39 -45.30
N SER A 57 16.95 6.80 -44.41
CA SER A 57 15.52 7.06 -44.24
C SER A 57 15.18 7.48 -42.82
N PRO A 58 14.07 8.20 -42.60
CA PRO A 58 13.63 8.54 -41.26
C PRO A 58 13.34 7.31 -40.41
N VAL A 59 13.61 7.42 -39.12
CA VAL A 59 13.44 6.35 -38.13
C VAL A 59 12.42 6.78 -37.09
N VAL A 60 11.47 5.89 -36.79
CA VAL A 60 10.59 6.00 -35.61
C VAL A 60 10.94 4.84 -34.68
N ALA A 61 11.61 5.15 -33.57
CA ALA A 61 12.00 4.17 -32.58
C ALA A 61 11.05 4.22 -31.36
N ALA A 62 10.90 3.10 -30.66
CA ALA A 62 10.25 3.05 -29.35
C ALA A 62 11.29 2.78 -28.26
N SER A 63 11.28 3.59 -27.20
CA SER A 63 12.18 3.42 -26.06
C SER A 63 11.49 3.72 -24.73
N ARG A 64 12.19 3.39 -23.63
CA ARG A 64 11.80 3.82 -22.27
C ARG A 64 12.29 5.23 -21.96
N GLU A 65 13.50 5.57 -22.42
CA GLU A 65 14.16 6.85 -22.14
C GLU A 65 14.49 7.58 -23.43
N PRO A 66 14.52 8.92 -23.42
CA PRO A 66 14.99 9.69 -24.56
C PRO A 66 16.39 9.25 -25.02
N VAL A 67 16.52 8.88 -26.30
CA VAL A 67 17.81 8.49 -26.88
C VAL A 67 18.33 9.55 -27.83
N ARG A 68 17.70 9.74 -29.00
CA ARG A 68 18.09 10.74 -30.00
C ARG A 68 16.91 11.19 -30.85
N GLY A 69 16.95 12.43 -31.33
CA GLY A 69 15.94 12.99 -32.24
C GLY A 69 14.80 13.70 -31.53
N ALA A 70 13.69 13.90 -32.23
CA ALA A 70 12.47 14.47 -31.65
C ALA A 70 11.82 13.43 -30.73
N VAL A 71 11.55 13.82 -29.48
CA VAL A 71 10.91 12.95 -28.50
C VAL A 71 9.40 13.17 -28.55
N VAL A 72 8.66 12.07 -28.62
CA VAL A 72 7.19 12.06 -28.50
C VAL A 72 6.85 11.19 -27.31
N ASP A 73 6.40 11.82 -26.23
CA ASP A 73 5.92 11.10 -25.05
C ASP A 73 4.58 10.43 -25.35
N VAL A 74 4.51 9.13 -25.09
CA VAL A 74 3.28 8.34 -25.18
C VAL A 74 2.71 8.24 -23.76
N PRO A 75 1.67 9.03 -23.43
CA PRO A 75 1.12 9.05 -22.09
C PRO A 75 0.33 7.76 -21.83
N ARG A 76 0.15 7.46 -20.54
CA ARG A 76 -0.83 6.46 -20.09
C ARG A 76 -2.24 6.94 -20.43
N TRP A 77 -3.15 5.99 -20.54
CA TRP A 77 -4.58 6.30 -20.62
C TRP A 77 -5.08 6.91 -19.32
N SER A 78 -5.94 7.91 -19.48
CA SER A 78 -6.77 8.46 -18.43
C SER A 78 -7.75 7.41 -17.88
N THR A 79 -8.29 7.67 -16.69
CA THR A 79 -9.36 6.85 -16.12
C THR A 79 -10.55 6.72 -17.08
N ALA A 80 -10.92 7.79 -17.79
CA ALA A 80 -12.02 7.78 -18.73
C ALA A 80 -11.77 6.81 -19.89
N GLU A 81 -10.57 6.84 -20.51
CA GLU A 81 -10.19 5.93 -21.60
C GLU A 81 -10.14 4.46 -21.13
N VAL A 82 -9.65 4.19 -19.93
CA VAL A 82 -9.66 2.83 -19.36
C VAL A 82 -11.09 2.34 -19.12
N MET A 83 -11.97 3.21 -18.62
CA MET A 83 -13.37 2.87 -18.37
C MET A 83 -14.17 2.71 -19.66
N GLU A 84 -13.85 3.46 -20.71
CA GLU A 84 -14.41 3.28 -22.05
C GLU A 84 -14.08 1.88 -22.58
N LEU A 85 -12.79 1.47 -22.52
CA LEU A 85 -12.40 0.10 -22.87
C LEU A 85 -13.12 -0.94 -22.00
N ALA A 86 -13.27 -0.71 -20.70
CA ALA A 86 -14.00 -1.63 -19.82
C ALA A 86 -15.47 -1.78 -20.26
N GLY A 87 -16.11 -0.66 -20.66
CA GLY A 87 -17.46 -0.62 -21.20
C GLY A 87 -17.64 -1.47 -22.46
N GLU A 88 -16.67 -1.47 -23.37
CA GLU A 88 -16.67 -2.35 -24.57
C GLU A 88 -16.69 -3.84 -24.21
N PHE A 89 -16.18 -4.19 -23.02
CA PHE A 89 -16.17 -5.56 -22.52
C PHE A 89 -17.38 -5.89 -21.63
N GLY A 90 -18.29 -4.94 -21.41
CA GLY A 90 -19.44 -5.07 -20.50
C GLY A 90 -19.04 -5.02 -19.02
N ILE A 91 -17.93 -4.35 -18.69
CA ILE A 91 -17.37 -4.26 -17.34
C ILE A 91 -17.48 -2.82 -16.83
N SER A 92 -17.94 -2.64 -15.59
CA SER A 92 -18.06 -1.33 -14.93
C SER A 92 -17.31 -1.29 -13.60
N ASP A 93 -16.20 -2.02 -13.48
CA ASP A 93 -15.48 -2.24 -12.23
C ASP A 93 -14.19 -1.41 -12.18
N ASP A 94 -14.02 -0.61 -11.14
CA ASP A 94 -12.85 0.25 -10.91
C ASP A 94 -11.55 -0.54 -10.76
N LEU A 95 -11.63 -1.85 -10.54
CA LEU A 95 -10.47 -2.74 -10.51
C LEU A 95 -9.67 -2.70 -11.81
N VAL A 96 -10.30 -2.43 -12.96
CA VAL A 96 -9.58 -2.27 -14.24
C VAL A 96 -8.66 -1.06 -14.19
N VAL A 97 -9.15 0.08 -13.70
CA VAL A 97 -8.37 1.31 -13.54
C VAL A 97 -7.23 1.08 -12.56
N PHE A 98 -7.56 0.49 -11.41
CA PHE A 98 -6.60 0.19 -10.35
C PHE A 98 -5.46 -0.74 -10.81
N LEU A 99 -5.79 -1.88 -11.43
CA LEU A 99 -4.79 -2.87 -11.84
C LEU A 99 -4.03 -2.48 -13.12
N SER A 100 -4.62 -1.68 -14.00
CA SER A 100 -3.93 -1.24 -15.22
C SER A 100 -3.03 -0.04 -15.00
N GLY A 101 -3.34 0.81 -14.02
CA GLY A 101 -2.68 2.10 -13.86
C GLY A 101 -2.64 2.92 -15.15
N GLY A 102 -3.61 2.75 -16.06
CA GLY A 102 -3.62 3.43 -17.36
C GLY A 102 -2.75 2.79 -18.45
N LEU A 103 -2.18 1.59 -18.25
CA LEU A 103 -1.47 0.86 -19.31
C LEU A 103 -2.47 0.07 -20.19
N PRO A 104 -2.61 0.39 -21.48
CA PRO A 104 -3.58 -0.25 -22.38
C PRO A 104 -3.44 -1.78 -22.46
N LEU A 105 -2.19 -2.27 -22.51
CA LEU A 105 -1.90 -3.71 -22.54
C LEU A 105 -2.48 -4.43 -21.30
N VAL A 106 -2.28 -3.83 -20.13
CA VAL A 106 -2.77 -4.38 -18.87
C VAL A 106 -4.28 -4.23 -18.76
N ALA A 107 -4.84 -3.06 -19.11
CA ALA A 107 -6.29 -2.81 -19.10
C ALA A 107 -7.03 -3.85 -19.94
N ARG A 108 -6.58 -4.10 -21.18
CA ARG A 108 -7.20 -5.10 -22.07
C ARG A 108 -7.11 -6.52 -21.51
N SER A 109 -5.97 -6.88 -20.93
CA SER A 109 -5.79 -8.20 -20.28
C SER A 109 -6.73 -8.37 -19.08
N VAL A 110 -6.83 -7.36 -18.21
CA VAL A 110 -7.74 -7.37 -17.05
C VAL A 110 -9.19 -7.45 -17.50
N CYS A 111 -9.61 -6.68 -18.51
CA CYS A 111 -10.97 -6.74 -19.06
C CYS A 111 -11.32 -8.14 -19.61
N ARG A 112 -10.41 -8.82 -20.31
CA ARG A 112 -10.65 -10.20 -20.77
C ARG A 112 -10.83 -11.16 -19.59
N VAL A 113 -9.96 -11.04 -18.60
CA VAL A 113 -9.95 -11.95 -17.43
C VAL A 113 -11.19 -11.78 -16.55
N LEU A 114 -11.69 -10.56 -16.41
CA LEU A 114 -12.87 -10.26 -15.60
C LEU A 114 -14.18 -10.83 -16.16
N ARG A 115 -14.20 -11.26 -17.43
CA ARG A 115 -15.35 -12.01 -17.98
C ARG A 115 -15.58 -13.35 -17.27
N ASP A 116 -14.48 -13.98 -16.83
CA ASP A 116 -14.50 -15.34 -16.27
C ASP A 116 -13.92 -15.40 -14.83
N THR A 117 -13.62 -14.24 -14.23
CA THR A 117 -12.99 -14.14 -12.91
C THR A 117 -13.69 -13.07 -12.09
N PRO A 118 -14.21 -13.38 -10.90
CA PRO A 118 -14.87 -12.38 -10.07
C PRO A 118 -13.93 -11.26 -9.62
N ALA A 119 -14.38 -10.00 -9.74
CA ALA A 119 -13.59 -8.82 -9.38
C ALA A 119 -13.24 -8.76 -7.87
N HIS A 120 -14.06 -9.34 -6.99
CA HIS A 120 -13.77 -9.40 -5.55
C HIS A 120 -12.58 -10.29 -5.17
N VAL A 121 -11.94 -10.96 -6.14
CA VAL A 121 -10.72 -11.76 -5.95
C VAL A 121 -9.56 -11.17 -6.78
N PRO A 122 -9.06 -9.96 -6.43
CA PRO A 122 -8.12 -9.21 -7.26
C PRO A 122 -6.80 -9.96 -7.53
N GLY A 123 -6.35 -10.83 -6.61
CA GLY A 123 -5.17 -11.68 -6.81
C GLY A 123 -5.33 -12.74 -7.90
N ALA A 124 -6.54 -13.30 -8.05
CA ALA A 124 -6.84 -14.24 -9.14
C ALA A 124 -6.90 -13.52 -10.49
N VAL A 125 -7.46 -12.30 -10.51
CA VAL A 125 -7.48 -11.43 -11.70
C VAL A 125 -6.05 -11.08 -12.11
N ALA A 126 -5.21 -10.65 -11.18
CA ALA A 126 -3.81 -10.32 -11.44
C ALA A 126 -2.99 -11.53 -11.97
N ASP A 127 -3.16 -12.71 -11.37
CA ASP A 127 -2.49 -13.94 -11.83
C ASP A 127 -2.87 -14.30 -13.28
N ARG A 128 -4.17 -14.26 -13.60
CA ARG A 128 -4.65 -14.56 -14.95
C ARG A 128 -4.26 -13.47 -15.95
N ALA A 129 -4.28 -12.20 -15.56
CA ALA A 129 -3.92 -11.08 -16.43
C ALA A 129 -2.44 -11.15 -16.83
N LEU A 130 -1.54 -11.44 -15.88
CA LEU A 130 -0.11 -11.64 -16.16
C LEU A 130 0.12 -12.83 -17.12
N ARG A 131 -0.68 -13.89 -17.01
CA ARG A 131 -0.63 -15.04 -17.93
C ARG A 131 -1.16 -14.72 -19.32
N ASP A 132 -2.27 -13.98 -19.43
CA ASP A 132 -2.83 -13.53 -20.72
C ASP A 132 -1.84 -12.67 -21.51
N MET A 133 -1.11 -11.79 -20.80
CA MET A 133 -0.02 -11.00 -21.37
C MET A 133 1.22 -11.82 -21.74
N LYS A 134 1.23 -13.13 -21.46
CA LYS A 134 2.40 -14.02 -21.58
C LYS A 134 3.63 -13.45 -20.87
N PHE A 135 3.40 -12.76 -19.75
CA PHE A 135 4.45 -12.11 -19.00
C PHE A 135 5.28 -13.14 -18.23
N GLN A 136 6.39 -13.57 -18.84
CA GLN A 136 7.37 -14.48 -18.26
C GLN A 136 8.74 -13.80 -18.22
N PRO A 137 8.96 -12.85 -17.30
CA PRO A 137 10.24 -12.17 -17.22
C PRO A 137 11.33 -13.14 -16.80
N ARG A 138 12.54 -12.96 -17.33
CA ARG A 138 13.76 -13.73 -17.00
C ARG A 138 13.98 -13.85 -15.49
N PHE A 139 13.59 -12.84 -14.72
CA PHE A 139 13.72 -12.75 -13.27
C PHE A 139 12.38 -12.80 -12.52
N ALA A 140 11.43 -13.62 -12.98
CA ALA A 140 10.07 -13.64 -12.41
C ALA A 140 9.99 -13.82 -10.89
N THR A 141 10.86 -14.64 -10.31
CA THR A 141 10.93 -14.81 -8.85
C THR A 141 11.40 -13.52 -8.17
N ALA A 142 12.50 -12.94 -8.64
CA ALA A 142 13.08 -11.74 -8.06
C ALA A 142 12.15 -10.52 -8.17
N LEU A 143 11.50 -10.33 -9.33
CA LEU A 143 10.50 -9.28 -9.50
C LEU A 143 9.29 -9.47 -8.57
N ALA A 144 8.88 -10.72 -8.32
CA ALA A 144 7.80 -10.99 -7.39
C ALA A 144 8.20 -10.66 -5.95
N GLU A 145 9.40 -11.06 -5.51
CA GLU A 145 9.89 -10.71 -4.17
C GLU A 145 10.05 -9.19 -4.02
N LEU A 146 10.63 -8.52 -5.00
CA LEU A 146 10.79 -7.06 -5.02
C LEU A 146 9.45 -6.33 -4.97
N ALA A 147 8.43 -6.84 -5.67
CA ALA A 147 7.08 -6.28 -5.66
C ALA A 147 6.41 -6.38 -4.28
N VAL A 148 6.64 -7.48 -3.56
CA VAL A 148 6.11 -7.73 -2.20
C VAL A 148 6.72 -6.76 -1.20
N VAL A 149 8.05 -6.61 -1.22
CA VAL A 149 8.79 -5.79 -0.26
C VAL A 149 8.87 -4.31 -0.66
N GLY A 150 8.44 -3.96 -1.87
CA GLY A 150 8.37 -2.58 -2.37
C GLY A 150 9.70 -2.11 -2.96
N CYS A 151 10.77 -2.18 -2.16
CA CYS A 151 12.13 -1.94 -2.60
C CYS A 151 13.14 -2.85 -1.87
N ALA A 152 14.26 -3.16 -2.52
CA ALA A 152 15.33 -3.96 -1.95
C ALA A 152 16.70 -3.54 -2.50
N ASP A 153 17.70 -3.49 -1.61
CA ASP A 153 19.12 -3.46 -1.97
C ASP A 153 19.60 -4.86 -2.39
N GLU A 154 20.86 -4.95 -2.83
CA GLU A 154 21.47 -6.21 -3.29
C GLU A 154 21.43 -7.29 -2.21
N GLU A 155 21.78 -6.94 -0.97
CA GLU A 155 21.85 -7.91 0.13
C GLU A 155 20.47 -8.43 0.54
N LEU A 156 19.43 -7.58 0.60
CA LEU A 156 18.06 -8.04 0.82
C LEU A 156 17.59 -8.94 -0.33
N LEU A 157 17.94 -8.61 -1.57
CA LEU A 157 17.53 -9.40 -2.72
C LEU A 157 18.13 -10.81 -2.68
N VAL A 158 19.41 -10.93 -2.30
CA VAL A 158 20.10 -12.22 -2.07
C VAL A 158 19.45 -13.01 -0.92
N ASP A 159 18.97 -12.34 0.14
CA ASP A 159 18.25 -12.98 1.24
C ASP A 159 16.85 -13.48 0.84
N LEU A 160 16.23 -12.86 -0.16
CA LEU A 160 14.88 -13.16 -0.63
C LEU A 160 14.87 -14.22 -1.74
N VAL A 161 15.89 -14.27 -2.58
CA VAL A 161 15.94 -15.09 -3.79
C VAL A 161 17.20 -15.94 -3.79
N GLU A 162 17.08 -17.22 -4.17
CA GLU A 162 18.25 -18.05 -4.43
C GLU A 162 18.98 -17.53 -5.69
N VAL A 163 20.14 -16.90 -5.49
CA VAL A 163 21.00 -16.41 -6.57
C VAL A 163 22.11 -17.43 -6.84
N PRO A 164 22.26 -17.95 -8.07
CA PRO A 164 23.38 -18.81 -8.41
C PRO A 164 24.72 -18.08 -8.18
N PRO A 165 25.77 -18.77 -7.69
CA PRO A 165 27.07 -18.16 -7.48
C PRO A 165 27.62 -17.51 -8.76
N GLY A 166 28.11 -16.27 -8.66
CA GLY A 166 28.71 -15.53 -9.77
C GLY A 166 27.73 -14.82 -10.71
N HIS A 167 26.42 -14.87 -10.44
CA HIS A 167 25.44 -14.06 -11.15
C HIS A 167 25.21 -12.71 -10.46
N ASP A 168 25.36 -11.62 -11.22
CA ASP A 168 24.99 -10.27 -10.80
C ASP A 168 23.49 -10.03 -11.03
N LEU A 169 22.66 -10.66 -10.21
CA LEU A 169 21.21 -10.51 -10.31
C LEU A 169 20.76 -9.05 -10.10
N PHE A 170 21.43 -8.31 -9.23
CA PHE A 170 21.06 -6.93 -8.93
C PHE A 170 21.35 -6.00 -10.10
N GLY A 171 22.54 -6.09 -10.71
CA GLY A 171 22.89 -5.37 -11.93
C GLY A 171 21.98 -5.75 -13.11
N GLU A 172 21.77 -7.05 -13.35
CA GLU A 172 20.86 -7.52 -14.41
C GLU A 172 19.41 -7.04 -14.21
N LEU A 173 18.95 -6.91 -12.96
CA LEU A 173 17.66 -6.31 -12.66
C LEU A 173 17.67 -4.81 -12.85
N ALA A 174 18.72 -4.09 -12.42
CA ALA A 174 18.82 -2.65 -12.56
C ALA A 174 18.70 -2.19 -14.02
N ASP A 175 19.20 -3.01 -14.95
CA ASP A 175 19.08 -2.80 -16.40
C ASP A 175 17.69 -3.18 -16.96
N SER A 176 16.82 -3.78 -16.13
CA SER A 176 15.48 -4.16 -16.54
C SER A 176 14.55 -2.95 -16.66
N SER A 177 13.81 -2.90 -17.76
CA SER A 177 12.77 -1.91 -18.00
C SER A 177 11.56 -2.02 -17.06
N LEU A 178 11.51 -3.03 -16.17
CA LEU A 178 10.46 -3.24 -15.18
C LEU A 178 10.81 -2.71 -13.78
N VAL A 179 12.04 -2.25 -13.56
CA VAL A 179 12.44 -1.69 -12.27
C VAL A 179 12.87 -0.23 -12.40
N THR A 180 13.01 0.42 -11.25
CA THR A 180 13.58 1.75 -11.11
C THR A 180 14.47 1.80 -9.88
N ALA A 181 15.53 2.60 -9.94
CA ALA A 181 16.37 2.86 -8.79
C ALA A 181 15.65 3.79 -7.79
N THR A 182 15.85 3.51 -6.53
CA THR A 182 15.33 4.27 -5.38
C THR A 182 16.48 4.57 -4.42
N ARG A 183 16.23 5.38 -3.39
CA ARG A 183 17.25 5.66 -2.36
C ARG A 183 17.71 4.43 -1.58
N THR A 184 16.87 3.40 -1.49
CA THR A 184 17.10 2.18 -0.68
C THR A 184 17.31 0.93 -1.53
N GLY A 185 17.49 1.06 -2.85
CA GLY A 185 17.74 -0.06 -3.77
C GLY A 185 16.86 -0.01 -5.02
N LEU A 186 16.43 -1.15 -5.53
CA LEU A 186 15.55 -1.25 -6.70
C LEU A 186 14.08 -1.38 -6.28
N ALA A 187 13.16 -0.93 -7.13
CA ALA A 187 11.72 -1.14 -6.97
C ALA A 187 11.07 -1.53 -8.30
N VAL A 188 10.05 -2.40 -8.27
CA VAL A 188 9.27 -2.71 -9.48
C VAL A 188 8.35 -1.53 -9.80
N ILE A 189 8.25 -1.18 -11.08
CA ILE A 189 7.42 -0.07 -11.53
C ILE A 189 5.92 -0.43 -11.53
N GLU A 190 5.04 0.53 -11.32
CA GLU A 190 3.58 0.31 -11.38
C GLU A 190 3.06 0.22 -12.82
N PRO A 191 2.00 -0.56 -13.11
CA PRO A 191 1.19 -1.37 -12.20
C PRO A 191 1.78 -2.78 -11.94
N PHE A 192 2.94 -3.11 -12.53
CA PHE A 192 3.50 -4.46 -12.46
C PHE A 192 3.83 -4.85 -11.03
N ARG A 193 4.30 -3.91 -10.19
CA ARG A 193 4.46 -4.12 -8.75
C ARG A 193 3.16 -4.62 -8.12
N THR A 194 2.06 -3.89 -8.31
CA THR A 194 0.75 -4.27 -7.76
C THR A 194 0.27 -5.63 -8.28
N LEU A 195 0.39 -5.90 -9.58
CA LEU A 195 0.00 -7.19 -10.16
C LEU A 195 0.82 -8.36 -9.60
N LEU A 196 2.14 -8.20 -9.49
CA LEU A 196 3.05 -9.23 -8.99
C LEU A 196 2.83 -9.48 -7.50
N ASP A 197 2.67 -8.42 -6.70
CA ASP A 197 2.37 -8.51 -5.25
C ASP A 197 1.05 -9.25 -5.02
N LEU A 198 -0.04 -8.85 -5.69
CA LEU A 198 -1.34 -9.50 -5.59
C LEU A 198 -1.31 -10.98 -6.04
N ARG A 199 -0.61 -11.28 -7.14
CA ARG A 199 -0.40 -12.67 -7.60
C ARG A 199 0.39 -13.47 -6.57
N HIS A 200 1.46 -12.91 -6.01
CA HIS A 200 2.32 -13.60 -5.05
C HIS A 200 1.56 -13.86 -3.74
N ARG A 201 0.83 -12.87 -3.23
CA ARG A 201 -0.08 -13.03 -2.08
C ARG A 201 -1.12 -14.11 -2.32
N TRP A 202 -1.72 -14.15 -3.51
CA TRP A 202 -2.73 -15.14 -3.87
C TRP A 202 -2.18 -16.56 -3.96
N ARG A 203 -1.05 -16.76 -4.65
CA ARG A 203 -0.50 -18.11 -4.91
C ARG A 203 0.39 -18.64 -3.79
N LYS A 204 1.10 -17.75 -3.11
CA LYS A 204 2.14 -18.09 -2.13
C LYS A 204 2.00 -17.21 -0.87
N PRO A 205 0.84 -17.23 -0.18
CA PRO A 205 0.57 -16.33 0.95
C PRO A 205 1.56 -16.47 2.12
N VAL A 206 2.17 -17.64 2.31
CA VAL A 206 3.18 -17.88 3.34
C VAL A 206 4.54 -17.32 2.94
N ALA A 207 4.95 -17.50 1.67
CA ALA A 207 6.20 -16.93 1.16
C ALA A 207 6.11 -15.39 1.17
N HIS A 208 4.98 -14.83 0.73
CA HIS A 208 4.67 -13.40 0.78
C HIS A 208 4.98 -12.79 2.16
N ARG A 209 4.39 -13.35 3.22
CA ARG A 209 4.60 -12.91 4.60
C ARG A 209 6.03 -13.14 5.10
N THR A 210 6.67 -14.22 4.66
CA THR A 210 8.07 -14.51 5.00
C THR A 210 8.98 -13.42 4.45
N SER A 211 8.77 -13.00 3.20
CA SER A 211 9.53 -11.93 2.55
C SER A 211 9.33 -10.59 3.24
N LEU A 212 8.09 -10.23 3.59
CA LEU A 212 7.79 -9.05 4.39
C LEU A 212 8.47 -9.09 5.77
N THR A 213 8.49 -10.24 6.43
CA THR A 213 9.14 -10.41 7.74
C THR A 213 10.65 -10.21 7.62
N LYS A 214 11.30 -10.84 6.64
CA LYS A 214 12.74 -10.68 6.37
C LYS A 214 13.08 -9.21 6.08
N ALA A 215 12.33 -8.57 5.19
CA ALA A 215 12.50 -7.17 4.84
C ALA A 215 12.29 -6.26 6.06
N THR A 216 11.29 -6.52 6.90
CA THR A 216 11.03 -5.74 8.13
C THR A 216 12.20 -5.86 9.11
N VAL A 217 12.70 -7.07 9.35
CA VAL A 217 13.85 -7.29 10.25
C VAL A 217 15.10 -6.57 9.74
N ARG A 218 15.37 -6.64 8.43
CA ARG A 218 16.49 -5.93 7.82
C ARG A 218 16.32 -4.42 7.90
N ASN A 219 15.15 -3.92 7.50
CA ASN A 219 14.85 -2.50 7.50
C ASN A 219 14.98 -1.89 8.90
N ARG A 220 14.57 -2.60 9.95
CA ARG A 220 14.81 -2.20 11.35
C ARG A 220 16.30 -2.04 11.68
N ARG A 221 17.14 -2.97 11.23
CA ARG A 221 18.61 -2.89 11.45
C ARG A 221 19.21 -1.69 10.73
N LEU A 222 18.82 -1.49 9.46
CA LEU A 222 19.28 -0.34 8.68
C LEU A 222 18.83 0.98 9.32
N LEU A 223 17.58 1.02 9.77
CA LEU A 223 16.99 2.20 10.36
C LEU A 223 17.64 2.56 11.71
N ALA A 224 18.02 1.57 12.52
CA ALA A 224 18.79 1.79 13.76
C ALA A 224 20.23 2.27 13.50
N ALA A 225 20.81 1.96 12.34
CA ALA A 225 22.17 2.34 11.95
C ALA A 225 22.22 3.59 11.06
N ALA A 226 21.07 4.14 10.64
CA ALA A 226 21.00 5.19 9.64
C ALA A 226 21.60 6.52 10.16
N PRO A 227 22.62 7.09 9.48
CA PRO A 227 23.36 8.23 10.01
C PRO A 227 22.61 9.55 9.80
N ASP A 228 21.99 9.75 8.65
CA ASP A 228 21.36 10.99 8.22
C ASP A 228 19.83 10.94 8.27
N SER A 229 19.19 12.11 8.20
CA SER A 229 17.73 12.25 8.27
C SER A 229 17.01 11.76 7.00
N ASP A 230 17.65 11.90 5.83
CA ASP A 230 17.07 11.52 4.54
C ASP A 230 16.96 9.99 4.40
N THR A 231 18.01 9.27 4.79
CA THR A 231 18.01 7.80 4.85
C THR A 231 17.00 7.31 5.88
N ARG A 232 16.94 7.93 7.07
CA ARG A 232 15.94 7.61 8.10
C ARG A 232 14.51 7.81 7.60
N ARG A 233 14.25 8.88 6.85
CA ARG A 233 12.95 9.14 6.22
C ARG A 233 12.58 8.03 5.25
N ALA A 234 13.47 7.69 4.31
CA ALA A 234 13.23 6.64 3.32
C ALA A 234 12.97 5.26 3.98
N LEU A 235 13.75 4.89 5.00
CA LEU A 235 13.57 3.64 5.74
C LEU A 235 12.31 3.64 6.62
N THR A 236 11.87 4.80 7.11
CA THR A 236 10.59 4.94 7.85
C THR A 236 9.41 4.74 6.91
N GLU A 237 9.43 5.36 5.73
CA GLU A 237 8.43 5.11 4.68
C GLU A 237 8.42 3.64 4.26
N HIS A 238 9.60 3.02 4.10
CA HIS A 238 9.69 1.59 3.80
C HIS A 238 9.10 0.73 4.92
N SER A 239 9.33 1.08 6.20
CA SER A 239 8.69 0.38 7.33
C SER A 239 7.17 0.45 7.26
N LEU A 240 6.61 1.62 6.94
CA LEU A 240 5.16 1.82 6.79
C LEU A 240 4.60 0.98 5.64
N PHE A 241 5.32 0.91 4.52
CA PHE A 241 4.97 0.01 3.42
C PHE A 241 4.99 -1.46 3.89
N LEU A 242 6.03 -1.88 4.59
CA LEU A 242 6.20 -3.26 5.04
C LEU A 242 5.14 -3.72 6.06
N THR A 243 4.40 -2.80 6.70
CA THR A 243 3.28 -3.18 7.60
C THR A 243 2.26 -4.10 6.93
N ASP A 244 2.12 -4.02 5.60
CA ASP A 244 1.13 -4.75 4.80
C ASP A 244 -0.33 -4.47 5.19
N ASP A 245 -0.57 -3.41 5.97
CA ASP A 245 -1.91 -3.02 6.32
C ASP A 245 -2.66 -2.44 5.11
N PRO A 246 -3.86 -2.92 4.75
CA PRO A 246 -4.57 -2.46 3.56
C PRO A 246 -4.87 -0.97 3.55
N LEU A 247 -5.26 -0.38 4.69
CA LEU A 247 -5.61 1.04 4.75
C LEU A 247 -4.36 1.92 4.66
N ILE A 248 -3.27 1.54 5.34
CA ILE A 248 -1.97 2.22 5.22
C ILE A 248 -1.43 2.10 3.80
N ARG A 249 -1.46 0.90 3.20
CA ARG A 249 -1.03 0.67 1.81
C ARG A 249 -1.83 1.52 0.83
N GLN A 250 -3.16 1.53 0.95
CA GLN A 250 -4.01 2.29 0.04
C GLN A 250 -3.83 3.80 0.19
N SER A 251 -3.70 4.29 1.43
CA SER A 251 -3.63 5.74 1.70
C SER A 251 -2.24 6.32 1.48
N LEU A 252 -1.19 5.59 1.88
CA LEU A 252 0.19 6.06 1.84
C LEU A 252 0.97 5.54 0.63
N PHE A 253 0.55 4.45 -0.02
CA PHE A 253 1.28 3.84 -1.14
C PHE A 253 0.33 3.37 -2.26
N PRO A 254 -0.58 4.24 -2.75
CA PRO A 254 -1.48 3.87 -3.83
C PRO A 254 -0.68 3.49 -5.09
N PRO A 255 -1.15 2.51 -5.89
CA PRO A 255 -0.48 2.16 -7.13
C PRO A 255 -0.40 3.36 -8.08
N SER A 256 0.80 3.91 -8.24
CA SER A 256 1.08 5.00 -9.16
C SER A 256 2.56 5.01 -9.55
N GLN A 257 2.84 5.43 -10.78
CA GLN A 257 4.21 5.76 -11.20
C GLN A 257 4.57 7.23 -11.00
N GLN A 258 3.61 8.07 -10.61
CA GLN A 258 3.91 9.45 -10.28
C GLN A 258 4.83 9.46 -9.05
N ASN A 259 5.92 10.21 -9.14
CA ASN A 259 6.81 10.46 -8.02
C ASN A 259 6.72 11.95 -7.62
N PRO A 260 5.56 12.37 -7.07
CA PRO A 260 5.33 13.76 -6.74
C PRO A 260 6.30 14.22 -5.65
N VAL A 261 6.78 15.44 -5.79
CA VAL A 261 7.77 16.04 -4.89
C VAL A 261 7.03 16.97 -3.94
N VAL A 262 7.31 16.83 -2.63
CA VAL A 262 6.84 17.78 -1.63
C VAL A 262 7.94 18.79 -1.35
N ARG A 263 7.61 20.08 -1.40
CA ARG A 263 8.52 21.18 -1.09
C ARG A 263 7.87 22.16 -0.12
N LYS A 264 8.69 22.91 0.61
CA LYS A 264 8.23 24.06 1.37
C LYS A 264 7.70 25.14 0.41
N ALA A 265 6.64 25.83 0.81
CA ALA A 265 6.11 26.97 0.06
C ALA A 265 7.07 28.17 0.12
N SER A 266 7.07 28.98 -0.93
CA SER A 266 7.74 30.28 -0.98
C SER A 266 6.71 31.42 -0.98
N ALA A 267 7.20 32.66 -0.93
CA ALA A 267 6.34 33.84 -1.05
C ALA A 267 5.61 33.90 -2.41
N ASP A 268 6.14 33.28 -3.47
CA ASP A 268 5.50 33.28 -4.78
C ASP A 268 4.27 32.36 -4.83
N ASP A 269 4.11 31.48 -3.83
CA ASP A 269 3.01 30.53 -3.78
C ASP A 269 1.75 31.08 -3.08
N TYR A 270 1.74 32.32 -2.56
CA TYR A 270 0.61 32.84 -1.76
C TYR A 270 -0.75 32.72 -2.45
N ASP A 271 -0.85 33.09 -3.73
CA ASP A 271 -2.09 32.99 -4.50
C ASP A 271 -2.55 31.54 -4.63
N ARG A 272 -1.59 30.62 -4.76
CA ARG A 272 -1.85 29.18 -4.88
C ARG A 272 -2.30 28.59 -3.53
N ILE A 273 -1.68 29.00 -2.44
CA ILE A 273 -2.09 28.65 -1.07
C ILE A 273 -3.53 29.10 -0.83
N ALA A 274 -3.88 30.34 -1.16
CA ALA A 274 -5.23 30.86 -1.01
C ALA A 274 -6.25 30.06 -1.86
N ALA A 275 -5.88 29.64 -3.08
CA ALA A 275 -6.73 28.77 -3.88
C ALA A 275 -6.94 27.39 -3.22
N PHE A 276 -5.89 26.79 -2.66
CA PHE A 276 -6.00 25.52 -1.93
C PHE A 276 -6.81 25.64 -0.64
N MET A 277 -6.71 26.74 0.10
CA MET A 277 -7.56 27.00 1.27
C MET A 277 -9.05 26.98 0.92
N ARG A 278 -9.43 27.66 -0.17
CA ARG A 278 -10.82 27.67 -0.65
C ARG A 278 -11.27 26.29 -1.10
N GLU A 279 -10.40 25.55 -1.77
CA GLU A 279 -10.68 24.19 -2.19
C GLU A 279 -10.85 23.25 -0.99
N TRP A 280 -10.01 23.37 0.03
CA TRP A 280 -10.13 22.63 1.29
C TRP A 280 -11.45 22.95 2.00
N ALA A 281 -11.82 24.23 2.08
CA ALA A 281 -13.10 24.65 2.65
C ALA A 281 -14.27 24.05 1.88
N ARG A 282 -14.22 24.07 0.54
CA ARG A 282 -15.26 23.51 -0.33
C ARG A 282 -15.38 21.99 -0.20
N GLN A 283 -14.26 21.26 -0.24
CA GLN A 283 -14.24 19.79 -0.10
C GLN A 283 -14.66 19.34 1.29
N GLY A 284 -14.26 20.08 2.32
CA GLY A 284 -14.58 19.80 3.71
C GLY A 284 -15.97 20.27 4.14
N GLY A 285 -16.69 21.05 3.34
CA GLY A 285 -17.92 21.71 3.78
C GLY A 285 -17.67 22.64 4.98
N LEU A 286 -16.50 23.31 4.99
CA LEU A 286 -16.08 24.22 6.04
C LEU A 286 -16.60 25.64 5.76
N ASN A 287 -16.64 26.48 6.79
CA ASN A 287 -17.02 27.87 6.62
C ASN A 287 -15.88 28.65 5.93
N ALA A 288 -16.10 29.08 4.67
CA ALA A 288 -15.08 29.76 3.87
C ALA A 288 -14.52 31.03 4.53
N ALA A 289 -15.38 31.88 5.11
CA ALA A 289 -14.94 33.11 5.80
C ALA A 289 -14.04 32.80 7.00
N ARG A 290 -14.34 31.71 7.72
CA ARG A 290 -13.50 31.24 8.83
C ARG A 290 -12.16 30.68 8.34
N CYS A 291 -12.16 29.92 7.24
CA CYS A 291 -10.93 29.43 6.63
C CYS A 291 -10.04 30.58 6.13
N ASP A 292 -10.62 31.63 5.54
CA ASP A 292 -9.86 32.81 5.11
C ASP A 292 -9.22 33.53 6.31
N GLN A 293 -9.96 33.70 7.41
CA GLN A 293 -9.41 34.25 8.66
C GLN A 293 -8.27 33.38 9.22
N MET A 294 -8.43 32.05 9.21
CA MET A 294 -7.38 31.13 9.63
C MET A 294 -6.13 31.24 8.76
N LEU A 295 -6.28 31.41 7.44
CA LEU A 295 -5.14 31.60 6.55
C LEU A 295 -4.35 32.85 6.94
N ASP A 296 -5.01 33.99 7.15
CA ASP A 296 -4.35 35.24 7.55
C ASP A 296 -3.58 35.06 8.86
N ASP A 297 -4.17 34.38 9.84
CA ASP A 297 -3.52 34.06 11.11
C ASP A 297 -2.30 33.14 10.91
N TRP A 298 -2.41 32.12 10.06
CA TRP A 298 -1.34 31.16 9.77
C TRP A 298 -0.16 31.83 9.07
N LEU A 299 -0.42 32.66 8.05
CA LEU A 299 0.63 33.42 7.35
C LEU A 299 1.35 34.40 8.29
N THR A 300 0.64 34.95 9.28
CA THR A 300 1.21 35.89 10.24
C THR A 300 2.12 35.20 11.27
N HIS A 301 1.74 34.00 11.74
CA HIS A 301 2.40 33.37 12.89
C HIS A 301 3.34 32.21 12.52
N THR A 302 3.20 31.62 11.33
CA THR A 302 3.91 30.38 10.93
C THR A 302 4.24 30.41 9.43
N ASP A 303 5.25 31.20 9.07
CA ASP A 303 5.72 31.35 7.68
C ASP A 303 6.36 30.08 7.11
N ASP A 304 6.67 29.09 7.95
CA ASP A 304 7.30 27.84 7.57
C ASP A 304 6.38 26.61 7.52
N GLY A 305 5.11 26.75 7.87
CA GLY A 305 4.20 25.60 8.01
C GLY A 305 3.67 25.03 6.69
N PHE A 306 3.69 25.80 5.59
CA PHE A 306 3.08 25.37 4.33
C PHE A 306 4.01 24.52 3.47
N HIS A 307 3.52 23.35 3.08
CA HIS A 307 4.20 22.45 2.17
C HIS A 307 3.30 22.13 0.98
N LEU A 308 3.86 22.21 -0.22
CA LEU A 308 3.16 21.98 -1.48
C LEU A 308 3.64 20.67 -2.08
N VAL A 309 2.71 19.89 -2.62
CA VAL A 309 3.04 18.75 -3.45
C VAL A 309 2.90 19.14 -4.91
N CYS A 310 3.95 18.89 -5.68
CA CYS A 310 4.00 19.18 -7.11
C CYS A 310 3.69 17.93 -7.93
N GLY A 311 2.93 18.12 -9.02
CA GLY A 311 2.72 17.12 -10.05
C GLY A 311 3.99 16.85 -10.87
N SER A 312 3.88 16.00 -11.89
CA SER A 312 5.00 15.68 -12.79
C SER A 312 5.44 16.87 -13.67
N ASP A 313 4.57 17.85 -13.86
CA ASP A 313 4.83 19.11 -14.54
C ASP A 313 5.50 20.17 -13.65
N GLY A 314 5.70 19.87 -12.36
CA GLY A 314 6.26 20.79 -11.37
C GLY A 314 5.24 21.74 -10.75
N GLU A 315 3.99 21.74 -11.24
CA GLU A 315 2.94 22.62 -10.72
C GLU A 315 2.40 22.10 -9.39
N PRO A 316 2.10 22.98 -8.41
CA PRO A 316 1.48 22.56 -7.17
C PRO A 316 0.07 22.01 -7.40
N VAL A 317 -0.18 20.78 -6.94
CA VAL A 317 -1.47 20.07 -7.07
C VAL A 317 -2.13 19.77 -5.72
N GLY A 318 -1.44 20.07 -4.62
CA GLY A 318 -1.96 20.00 -3.27
C GLY A 318 -1.07 20.71 -2.27
N MET A 319 -1.54 20.75 -1.03
CA MET A 319 -0.93 21.48 0.08
C MET A 319 -1.22 20.79 1.41
N ASN A 320 -0.31 20.92 2.35
CA ASN A 320 -0.60 20.78 3.77
C ASN A 320 -0.11 22.01 4.55
N PHE A 321 -0.65 22.17 5.75
CA PHE A 321 -0.15 23.10 6.75
C PHE A 321 0.29 22.28 7.97
N THR A 322 1.61 22.15 8.12
CA THR A 322 2.28 21.32 9.14
C THR A 322 3.36 22.11 9.89
N PRO A 323 3.02 23.21 10.61
CA PRO A 323 3.99 23.98 11.36
C PRO A 323 4.60 23.20 12.53
N LYS A 324 5.80 23.60 12.94
CA LYS A 324 6.38 23.17 14.21
C LYS A 324 5.62 23.83 15.37
N ILE A 325 5.30 23.05 16.39
CA ILE A 325 4.70 23.52 17.64
C ILE A 325 5.77 24.34 18.38
N THR A 326 5.52 25.64 18.48
CA THR A 326 6.36 26.64 19.15
C THR A 326 5.45 27.63 19.87
N ASP A 327 5.98 28.44 20.79
CA ASP A 327 5.21 29.49 21.47
C ASP A 327 4.53 30.45 20.48
N ARG A 328 5.17 30.71 19.33
CA ARG A 328 4.60 31.55 18.26
C ARG A 328 3.45 30.85 17.55
N ALA A 329 3.55 29.56 17.29
CA ALA A 329 2.52 28.76 16.64
C ALA A 329 1.34 28.42 17.60
N ALA A 330 1.56 28.49 18.92
CA ALA A 330 0.55 28.18 19.93
C ALA A 330 -0.72 29.02 19.76
N ALA A 331 -0.59 30.31 19.40
CA ALA A 331 -1.72 31.21 19.16
C ALA A 331 -2.69 30.70 18.07
N VAL A 332 -2.19 29.91 17.13
CA VAL A 332 -2.94 29.33 16.02
C VAL A 332 -3.44 27.91 16.35
N ILE A 333 -2.67 27.16 17.13
CA ILE A 333 -2.93 25.74 17.42
C ILE A 333 -3.92 25.60 18.58
N GLU A 334 -3.75 26.38 19.64
CA GLU A 334 -4.56 26.31 20.87
C GLU A 334 -6.08 26.46 20.62
N PRO A 335 -6.55 27.37 19.73
CA PRO A 335 -7.97 27.45 19.41
C PRO A 335 -8.55 26.17 18.77
N ILE A 336 -7.70 25.37 18.13
CA ILE A 336 -8.08 24.10 17.49
C ILE A 336 -8.02 22.96 18.50
N THR A 337 -6.98 22.91 19.33
CA THR A 337 -6.76 21.82 20.30
C THR A 337 -7.54 21.98 21.61
N GLN A 338 -7.88 23.22 21.97
CA GLN A 338 -8.75 23.60 23.08
C GLN A 338 -8.35 22.92 24.40
N GLN A 339 -9.26 22.16 25.02
CA GLN A 339 -9.07 21.51 26.32
C GLN A 339 -8.00 20.41 26.32
N HIS A 340 -7.50 20.02 25.15
CA HIS A 340 -6.49 18.96 25.00
C HIS A 340 -5.08 19.52 24.84
N THR A 341 -4.88 20.84 25.04
CA THR A 341 -3.55 21.49 24.94
C THR A 341 -2.52 20.88 25.89
N ASP A 342 -2.96 20.44 27.08
CA ASP A 342 -2.08 19.79 28.07
C ASP A 342 -1.68 18.35 27.68
N ASP A 343 -2.43 17.72 26.76
CA ASP A 343 -2.19 16.35 26.26
C ASP A 343 -1.35 16.36 24.96
N LEU A 344 -0.93 17.54 24.50
CA LEU A 344 -0.13 17.66 23.28
C LEU A 344 1.31 17.22 23.51
N VAL A 345 1.86 16.59 22.49
CA VAL A 345 3.29 16.31 22.41
C VAL A 345 3.99 17.48 21.74
N ASP A 346 5.22 17.78 22.16
CA ASP A 346 6.10 18.63 21.37
C ASP A 346 6.30 17.99 19.98
N GLY A 347 6.31 18.80 18.92
CA GLY A 347 6.45 18.26 17.57
C GLY A 347 5.89 19.15 16.48
N ALA A 348 5.23 18.53 15.50
CA ALA A 348 4.54 19.21 14.41
C ALA A 348 3.03 19.10 14.58
N PHE A 349 2.30 20.14 14.17
CA PHE A 349 0.84 20.13 14.15
C PHE A 349 0.34 20.12 12.71
N ILE A 350 -0.61 19.25 12.37
CA ILE A 350 -1.33 19.32 11.10
C ILE A 350 -2.78 19.73 11.33
N GLY A 351 -3.11 20.92 10.83
CA GLY A 351 -4.46 21.47 10.86
C GLY A 351 -5.21 21.31 9.54
N MET A 352 -4.48 21.02 8.45
CA MET A 352 -5.04 20.93 7.11
C MET A 352 -4.16 20.14 6.13
N ALA A 353 -4.80 19.34 5.29
CA ALA A 353 -4.27 18.84 4.04
C ALA A 353 -5.36 18.87 2.97
N VAL A 354 -4.99 19.23 1.75
CA VAL A 354 -5.86 19.23 0.57
C VAL A 354 -5.05 18.87 -0.66
N CYS A 355 -5.64 18.09 -1.56
CA CYS A 355 -5.00 17.71 -2.81
C CYS A 355 -6.09 17.55 -3.89
N ASP A 356 -5.71 17.71 -5.15
CA ASP A 356 -6.57 17.31 -6.27
C ASP A 356 -6.94 15.82 -6.12
N PRO A 357 -8.23 15.46 -6.00
CA PRO A 357 -8.67 14.08 -5.83
C PRO A 357 -8.31 13.19 -7.03
N ARG A 358 -8.00 13.77 -8.19
CA ARG A 358 -7.54 13.05 -9.38
C ARG A 358 -6.07 12.62 -9.28
N GLN A 359 -5.35 13.08 -8.25
CA GLN A 359 -3.92 12.81 -8.04
C GLN A 359 -3.66 12.11 -6.70
N PRO A 360 -4.12 10.84 -6.55
CA PRO A 360 -3.97 10.11 -5.29
C PRO A 360 -2.51 9.91 -4.86
N ALA A 361 -1.57 9.86 -5.82
CA ALA A 361 -0.15 9.75 -5.51
C ALA A 361 0.40 11.01 -4.83
N ALA A 362 -0.07 12.20 -5.24
CA ALA A 362 0.32 13.47 -4.64
C ALA A 362 -0.23 13.58 -3.21
N HIS A 363 -1.48 13.18 -2.99
CA HIS A 363 -2.05 13.10 -1.65
C HIS A 363 -1.27 12.13 -0.75
N ALA A 364 -0.95 10.93 -1.25
CA ALA A 364 -0.15 9.96 -0.51
C ALA A 364 1.25 10.49 -0.15
N ALA A 365 1.91 11.21 -1.07
CA ALA A 365 3.20 11.84 -0.79
C ALA A 365 3.11 12.94 0.28
N LEU A 366 2.04 13.74 0.29
CA LEU A 366 1.80 14.69 1.40
C LEU A 366 1.66 13.96 2.74
N LEU A 367 0.88 12.87 2.79
CA LEU A 367 0.70 12.12 4.04
C LEU A 367 2.00 11.50 4.54
N ARG A 368 2.81 10.92 3.64
CA ARG A 368 4.17 10.42 3.99
C ARG A 368 5.06 11.54 4.49
N HIS A 369 5.01 12.71 3.85
CA HIS A 369 5.75 13.89 4.28
C HIS A 369 5.34 14.36 5.68
N VAL A 370 4.04 14.41 6.00
CA VAL A 370 3.54 14.77 7.34
C VAL A 370 4.09 13.85 8.41
N LEU A 371 4.08 12.53 8.17
CA LEU A 371 4.66 11.55 9.10
C LEU A 371 6.17 11.76 9.27
N ALA A 372 6.88 12.03 8.17
CA ALA A 372 8.31 12.31 8.20
C ALA A 372 8.64 13.57 9.02
N VAL A 373 7.87 14.65 8.83
CA VAL A 373 8.00 15.89 9.62
C VAL A 373 7.69 15.64 11.09
N GLY A 374 6.68 14.84 11.40
CA GLY A 374 6.37 14.44 12.77
C GLY A 374 7.54 13.70 13.44
N VAL A 375 8.14 12.73 12.75
CA VAL A 375 9.33 12.01 13.25
C VAL A 375 10.52 12.95 13.41
N GLU A 376 10.74 13.86 12.46
CA GLU A 376 11.84 14.83 12.49
C GLU A 376 11.69 15.85 13.64
N HIS A 377 10.46 16.24 13.98
CA HIS A 377 10.17 17.19 15.06
C HIS A 377 9.94 16.53 16.42
N GLY A 378 9.98 15.20 16.50
CA GLY A 378 9.83 14.45 17.75
C GLY A 378 8.38 14.21 18.18
N GLY A 379 7.40 14.60 17.38
CA GLY A 379 6.00 14.32 17.65
C GLY A 379 5.07 14.84 16.55
N LEU A 380 3.86 14.32 16.52
CA LEU A 380 2.83 14.72 15.57
C LEU A 380 1.49 14.90 16.29
N VAL A 381 0.86 16.04 16.07
CA VAL A 381 -0.51 16.36 16.51
C VAL A 381 -1.37 16.55 15.28
N ILE A 382 -2.49 15.83 15.19
CA ILE A 382 -3.45 15.91 14.09
C ILE A 382 -4.80 16.37 14.65
N ALA A 383 -5.37 17.43 14.09
CA ALA A 383 -6.78 17.77 14.30
C ALA A 383 -7.54 17.58 13.00
N THR A 384 -8.58 16.75 13.00
CA THR A 384 -9.33 16.50 11.76
C THR A 384 -10.81 16.14 11.97
N PRO A 385 -11.73 16.78 11.22
CA PRO A 385 -13.14 16.41 11.16
C PRO A 385 -13.43 15.34 10.08
N SER A 386 -12.40 14.87 9.36
CA SER A 386 -12.56 13.90 8.26
C SER A 386 -12.57 12.47 8.80
N PRO A 387 -13.67 11.70 8.60
CA PRO A 387 -13.73 10.30 9.02
C PRO A 387 -12.63 9.43 8.40
N GLN A 388 -12.18 9.77 7.19
CA GLN A 388 -11.13 9.05 6.50
C GLN A 388 -9.77 9.23 7.20
N TYR A 389 -9.44 10.45 7.62
CA TYR A 389 -8.20 10.71 8.36
C TYR A 389 -8.28 10.23 9.80
N GLN A 390 -9.45 10.26 10.43
CA GLN A 390 -9.68 9.63 11.74
C GLN A 390 -9.41 8.10 11.67
N ALA A 391 -9.96 7.42 10.66
CA ALA A 391 -9.72 5.99 10.45
C ALA A 391 -8.22 5.69 10.21
N LEU A 392 -7.55 6.54 9.43
CA LEU A 392 -6.10 6.41 9.19
C LEU A 392 -5.29 6.62 10.47
N SER A 393 -5.55 7.67 11.25
CA SER A 393 -4.86 7.95 12.52
C SER A 393 -5.04 6.82 13.54
N HIS A 394 -6.26 6.27 13.65
CA HIS A 394 -6.49 5.09 14.48
C HIS A 394 -5.73 3.87 13.99
N ARG A 395 -5.62 3.68 12.67
CA ARG A 395 -4.89 2.54 12.11
C ARG A 395 -3.39 2.68 12.26
N LEU A 396 -2.88 3.91 12.21
CA LEU A 396 -1.52 4.29 12.57
C LEU A 396 -1.27 4.19 14.08
N GLY A 397 -2.27 3.85 14.91
CA GLY A 397 -2.08 3.60 16.33
C GLY A 397 -1.81 4.86 17.15
N PHE A 398 -2.19 6.03 16.66
CA PHE A 398 -2.01 7.28 17.38
C PHE A 398 -2.90 7.35 18.62
N ASN A 399 -2.42 8.05 19.65
CA ASN A 399 -3.20 8.33 20.85
C ASN A 399 -4.34 9.27 20.48
N HIS A 400 -5.49 9.10 21.15
CA HIS A 400 -6.71 9.84 20.88
C HIS A 400 -7.20 10.48 22.19
N PRO A 401 -6.75 11.71 22.52
CA PRO A 401 -7.24 12.44 23.69
C PRO A 401 -8.76 12.70 23.65
N GLY A 402 -9.30 12.92 22.44
CA GLY A 402 -10.74 13.06 22.19
C GLY A 402 -11.06 14.13 21.17
N ALA A 403 -12.34 14.52 21.12
CA ALA A 403 -12.85 15.56 20.23
C ALA A 403 -12.64 16.97 20.81
N ALA A 404 -12.41 17.94 19.93
CA ALA A 404 -12.54 19.35 20.26
C ALA A 404 -13.97 19.68 20.71
N ARG A 405 -14.11 20.55 21.71
CA ARG A 405 -15.41 20.89 22.32
C ARG A 405 -16.29 21.72 21.39
N HIS A 406 -15.65 22.62 20.65
CA HIS A 406 -16.30 23.43 19.62
C HIS A 406 -15.88 22.92 18.25
N ASP A 407 -16.68 23.24 17.24
CA ASP A 407 -16.33 23.00 15.83
C ASP A 407 -15.38 24.12 15.36
N PRO A 408 -14.05 23.89 15.33
CA PRO A 408 -13.09 24.93 14.95
C PRO A 408 -13.19 25.29 13.47
N TYR A 409 -13.84 24.46 12.64
CA TYR A 409 -13.90 24.65 11.19
C TYR A 409 -15.29 25.11 10.70
N GLY A 410 -16.30 25.12 11.58
CA GLY A 410 -17.68 25.49 11.21
C GLY A 410 -18.32 24.52 10.21
N CYS A 411 -17.98 23.24 10.29
CA CYS A 411 -18.43 22.18 9.38
C CYS A 411 -19.51 21.25 9.96
N GLY A 412 -19.97 21.49 11.19
CA GLY A 412 -20.98 20.68 11.87
C GLY A 412 -20.52 19.28 12.28
N ARG A 413 -19.20 19.02 12.28
CA ARG A 413 -18.59 17.74 12.66
C ARG A 413 -17.59 17.96 13.79
N ASP A 414 -17.49 16.96 14.66
CA ASP A 414 -16.50 16.94 15.72
C ASP A 414 -15.11 16.76 15.12
N SER A 415 -14.20 17.68 15.46
CA SER A 415 -12.79 17.58 15.10
C SER A 415 -12.09 16.72 16.14
N GLU A 416 -11.66 15.53 15.74
CA GLU A 416 -10.94 14.60 16.62
C GLU A 416 -9.45 14.96 16.65
N ILE A 417 -8.84 14.87 17.83
CA ILE A 417 -7.42 15.17 18.05
C ILE A 417 -6.66 13.86 18.22
N TYR A 418 -5.55 13.72 17.51
CA TYR A 418 -4.64 12.59 17.64
C TYR A 418 -3.23 13.06 17.94
N THR A 419 -2.51 12.32 18.77
CA THR A 419 -1.13 12.62 19.11
C THR A 419 -0.25 11.38 18.98
N GLN A 420 0.99 11.59 18.55
CA GLN A 420 2.00 10.54 18.51
C GLN A 420 3.36 11.10 18.90
N ASP A 421 3.94 10.51 19.95
CA ASP A 421 5.27 10.83 20.46
C ASP A 421 6.34 10.11 19.63
N PHE A 422 7.30 10.88 19.11
CA PHE A 422 8.48 10.43 18.38
C PHE A 422 9.79 10.98 18.98
N VAL A 423 9.77 11.49 20.22
CA VAL A 423 10.88 12.23 20.83
C VAL A 423 12.17 11.42 20.83
N THR A 424 12.06 10.11 21.07
CA THR A 424 13.19 9.20 21.00
C THR A 424 13.05 8.20 19.87
N TRP A 425 14.19 7.74 19.37
CA TRP A 425 14.22 6.74 18.32
C TRP A 425 13.59 5.39 18.76
N ASP A 426 13.67 5.05 20.04
CA ASP A 426 12.98 3.89 20.62
C ASP A 426 11.45 4.01 20.51
N ARG A 427 10.90 5.22 20.59
CA ARG A 427 9.46 5.46 20.37
C ARG A 427 9.07 5.22 18.91
N VAL A 428 9.86 5.72 17.96
CA VAL A 428 9.61 5.52 16.52
C VAL A 428 9.65 4.03 16.17
N THR A 429 10.70 3.33 16.58
CA THR A 429 10.84 1.89 16.34
C THR A 429 9.76 1.07 17.05
N GLY A 430 9.43 1.40 18.31
CA GLY A 430 8.33 0.77 19.03
C GLY A 430 6.96 0.97 18.37
N TRP A 431 6.71 2.16 17.82
CA TRP A 431 5.50 2.46 17.04
C TRP A 431 5.44 1.63 15.74
N LEU A 432 6.53 1.60 14.97
CA LEU A 432 6.61 0.77 13.75
C LEU A 432 6.44 -0.72 14.06
N ASP A 433 6.93 -1.18 15.21
CA ASP A 433 6.77 -2.56 15.66
C ASP A 433 5.33 -2.91 16.00
N GLN A 434 4.60 -1.99 16.61
CA GLN A 434 3.17 -2.14 16.86
C GLN A 434 2.39 -2.23 15.54
N LEU A 435 2.73 -1.39 14.55
CA LEU A 435 2.09 -1.44 13.24
C LEU A 435 2.39 -2.74 12.49
N ALA A 436 3.65 -3.16 12.48
CA ALA A 436 4.06 -4.41 11.85
C ALA A 436 3.40 -5.63 12.51
N ALA A 437 3.24 -5.65 13.83
CA ALA A 437 2.55 -6.74 14.54
C ALA A 437 1.05 -6.84 14.18
N VAL A 438 0.43 -5.72 13.79
CA VAL A 438 -0.97 -5.66 13.41
C VAL A 438 -1.20 -6.08 11.95
N GLY A 439 -0.27 -5.75 11.05
CA GLY A 439 -0.41 -6.03 9.62
C GLY A 439 0.35 -7.26 9.11
N ILE A 440 1.59 -7.50 9.58
CA ILE A 440 2.33 -8.74 9.36
C ILE A 440 2.04 -9.67 10.54
N ALA A 441 0.92 -10.39 10.49
CA ALA A 441 0.77 -11.54 11.39
C ALA A 441 2.00 -12.46 11.18
N PRO A 442 2.68 -12.91 12.26
CA PRO A 442 3.87 -13.73 12.13
C PRO A 442 3.60 -14.90 11.18
N PRO A 443 4.58 -15.33 10.35
CA PRO A 443 4.40 -16.47 9.47
C PRO A 443 3.82 -17.60 10.30
N VAL A 444 2.65 -18.12 9.89
CA VAL A 444 2.00 -19.25 10.56
C VAL A 444 3.01 -20.38 10.45
N PRO A 445 3.73 -20.74 11.52
CA PRO A 445 4.64 -21.86 11.47
C PRO A 445 3.83 -23.08 11.07
N THR A 446 4.37 -23.90 10.16
CA THR A 446 3.80 -25.22 9.85
C THR A 446 3.93 -26.19 11.03
N ASP A 447 4.46 -25.73 12.16
CA ASP A 447 4.48 -26.45 13.42
C ASP A 447 3.07 -26.58 14.02
N VAL A 448 2.65 -27.84 14.12
CA VAL A 448 1.38 -28.26 14.73
C VAL A 448 1.26 -27.78 16.18
N ARG A 449 2.37 -27.75 16.95
CA ARG A 449 2.34 -27.35 18.36
C ARG A 449 2.05 -25.87 18.52
N TRP A 450 2.73 -25.02 17.74
CA TRP A 450 2.41 -23.60 17.67
C TRP A 450 0.95 -23.38 17.26
N CYS A 451 0.48 -24.06 16.22
CA CYS A 451 -0.87 -23.90 15.70
C CYS A 451 -1.92 -24.32 16.75
N ALA A 452 -1.68 -25.41 17.48
CA ALA A 452 -2.54 -25.84 18.59
C ALA A 452 -2.60 -24.81 19.73
N ALA A 453 -1.49 -24.13 20.04
CA ALA A 453 -1.44 -23.07 21.04
C ALA A 453 -2.23 -21.82 20.60
N GLU A 454 -2.12 -21.42 19.32
CA GLU A 454 -2.89 -20.29 18.79
C GLU A 454 -4.38 -20.62 18.65
N ILE A 455 -4.74 -21.87 18.32
CA ILE A 455 -6.14 -22.32 18.31
C ILE A 455 -6.73 -22.20 19.72
N ARG A 456 -5.97 -22.55 20.76
CA ARG A 456 -6.39 -22.37 22.14
C ARG A 456 -6.71 -20.91 22.45
N LYS A 457 -5.80 -19.97 22.13
CA LYS A 457 -6.01 -18.52 22.34
C LYS A 457 -7.20 -17.97 21.54
N ALA A 458 -7.37 -18.42 20.29
CA ALA A 458 -8.51 -18.04 19.47
C ALA A 458 -9.83 -18.54 20.07
N LEU A 459 -9.86 -19.77 20.60
CA LEU A 459 -11.04 -20.33 21.27
C LEU A 459 -11.41 -19.59 22.56
N GLU A 460 -10.46 -19.02 23.29
CA GLU A 460 -10.72 -18.18 24.47
C GLU A 460 -11.46 -16.88 24.12
N THR A 461 -11.39 -16.44 22.87
CA THR A 461 -11.98 -15.19 22.37
C THR A 461 -12.91 -15.40 21.18
N VAL A 462 -13.41 -16.63 20.99
CA VAL A 462 -14.15 -17.04 19.77
C VAL A 462 -15.39 -16.18 19.49
N ASP A 463 -16.10 -15.72 20.53
CA ASP A 463 -17.31 -14.90 20.39
C ASP A 463 -17.02 -13.39 20.30
N ASP A 464 -15.76 -12.95 20.31
CA ASP A 464 -15.37 -11.54 20.19
C ASP A 464 -14.70 -11.30 18.82
N PRO A 465 -15.45 -10.77 17.82
CA PRO A 465 -14.94 -10.59 16.47
C PRO A 465 -13.70 -9.68 16.40
N ARG A 466 -13.60 -8.68 17.28
CA ARG A 466 -12.46 -7.73 17.27
C ARG A 466 -11.19 -8.38 17.80
N ARG A 467 -11.30 -9.22 18.83
CA ARG A 467 -10.15 -9.96 19.37
C ARG A 467 -9.77 -11.13 18.48
N LEU A 468 -10.75 -11.84 17.92
CA LEU A 468 -10.52 -12.91 16.97
C LEU A 468 -9.84 -12.41 15.69
N ALA A 469 -10.14 -11.18 15.25
CA ALA A 469 -9.48 -10.54 14.11
C ALA A 469 -7.97 -10.34 14.30
N ARG A 470 -7.48 -10.33 15.55
CA ARG A 470 -6.06 -10.25 15.88
C ARG A 470 -5.38 -11.61 15.97
N SER A 471 -6.13 -12.71 15.80
CA SER A 471 -5.54 -14.06 15.81
C SER A 471 -4.66 -14.25 14.57
N PRO A 472 -3.44 -14.76 14.70
CA PRO A 472 -2.59 -15.05 13.55
C PRO A 472 -3.18 -16.15 12.64
N LEU A 473 -4.16 -16.92 13.14
CA LEU A 473 -4.88 -17.94 12.36
C LEU A 473 -5.87 -17.34 11.34
N VAL A 474 -6.21 -16.05 11.45
CA VAL A 474 -6.96 -15.34 10.40
C VAL A 474 -6.19 -15.36 9.10
N ALA A 475 -4.86 -15.34 9.17
CA ALA A 475 -4.01 -15.42 7.99
C ALA A 475 -4.05 -16.79 7.29
N VAL A 476 -4.59 -17.84 7.92
CA VAL A 476 -4.84 -19.16 7.29
C VAL A 476 -6.24 -19.23 6.69
N THR A 477 -7.21 -18.62 7.35
CA THR A 477 -8.63 -18.74 7.01
C THR A 477 -9.16 -17.58 6.16
N GLY A 478 -8.37 -16.52 5.99
CA GLY A 478 -8.67 -15.32 5.20
C GLY A 478 -9.42 -14.24 5.98
N THR A 479 -10.41 -14.60 6.81
CA THR A 479 -11.21 -13.62 7.57
C THR A 479 -11.50 -14.09 9.00
N PRO A 480 -11.79 -13.17 9.94
CA PRO A 480 -12.18 -13.54 11.30
C PRO A 480 -13.47 -14.39 11.32
N GLN A 481 -14.41 -14.10 10.40
CA GLN A 481 -15.64 -14.86 10.24
C GLN A 481 -15.39 -16.30 9.74
N ALA A 482 -14.45 -16.45 8.80
CA ALA A 482 -14.02 -17.76 8.32
C ALA A 482 -13.28 -18.55 9.41
N LEU A 483 -12.47 -17.89 10.24
CA LEU A 483 -11.83 -18.50 11.40
C LEU A 483 -12.87 -18.99 12.42
N HIS A 484 -13.83 -18.14 12.79
CA HIS A 484 -14.93 -18.49 13.68
C HIS A 484 -15.70 -19.71 13.16
N THR A 485 -16.10 -19.67 11.89
CA THR A 485 -16.85 -20.75 11.22
C THR A 485 -16.04 -22.04 11.19
N PHE A 486 -14.73 -21.97 10.90
CA PHE A 486 -13.84 -23.12 10.92
C PHE A 486 -13.78 -23.75 12.32
N LEU A 487 -13.49 -22.97 13.36
CA LEU A 487 -13.33 -23.48 14.73
C LEU A 487 -14.61 -24.14 15.25
N THR A 488 -15.76 -23.48 15.05
CA THR A 488 -17.06 -23.98 15.51
C THR A 488 -17.51 -25.25 14.77
N THR A 489 -17.35 -25.26 13.44
CA THR A 489 -17.69 -26.43 12.61
C THR A 489 -16.79 -27.61 12.94
N ALA A 490 -15.47 -27.38 12.99
CA ALA A 490 -14.50 -28.44 13.26
C ALA A 490 -14.66 -29.05 14.66
N ILE A 491 -14.97 -28.26 15.68
CA ILE A 491 -15.28 -28.78 17.03
C ILE A 491 -16.53 -29.66 17.01
N THR A 492 -17.57 -29.23 16.28
CA THR A 492 -18.83 -30.00 16.15
C THR A 492 -18.60 -31.33 15.45
N GLU A 493 -17.82 -31.32 14.35
CA GLU A 493 -17.43 -32.54 13.64
C GLU A 493 -16.60 -33.48 14.52
N LEU A 494 -15.65 -32.95 15.30
CA LEU A 494 -14.86 -33.75 16.24
C LEU A 494 -15.79 -34.44 17.25
N ALA A 495 -16.78 -33.72 17.80
CA ALA A 495 -17.72 -34.28 18.77
C ALA A 495 -18.55 -35.43 18.19
N SER A 496 -18.91 -35.35 16.90
CA SER A 496 -19.65 -36.40 16.18
C SER A 496 -18.78 -37.53 15.61
N ALA A 497 -17.46 -37.52 15.85
CA ALA A 497 -16.57 -38.51 15.25
C ALA A 497 -16.82 -39.93 15.79
N GLY A 498 -16.73 -40.94 14.93
CA GLY A 498 -16.90 -42.35 15.35
C GLY A 498 -15.81 -42.89 16.28
N ASN A 499 -14.63 -42.25 16.32
CA ASN A 499 -13.57 -42.57 17.27
C ASN A 499 -13.87 -41.94 18.63
N GLN A 500 -14.02 -42.78 19.66
CA GLN A 500 -14.30 -42.35 21.04
C GLN A 500 -13.32 -41.28 21.56
N THR A 501 -12.02 -41.41 21.25
CA THR A 501 -11.00 -40.43 21.69
C THR A 501 -11.22 -39.06 21.06
N THR A 502 -11.54 -39.03 19.77
CA THR A 502 -11.78 -37.80 19.00
C THR A 502 -13.13 -37.16 19.38
N SER A 503 -14.18 -37.97 19.52
CA SER A 503 -15.49 -37.54 20.02
C SER A 503 -15.40 -36.92 21.40
N GLN A 504 -14.71 -37.57 22.35
CA GLN A 504 -14.47 -37.03 23.67
C GLN A 504 -13.70 -35.70 23.63
N ALA A 505 -12.68 -35.58 22.77
CA ALA A 505 -11.95 -34.33 22.59
C ALA A 505 -12.86 -33.19 22.06
N GLY A 506 -13.71 -33.48 21.07
CA GLY A 506 -14.69 -32.53 20.55
C GLY A 506 -15.72 -32.11 21.61
N HIS A 507 -16.24 -33.06 22.39
CA HIS A 507 -17.16 -32.77 23.50
C HIS A 507 -16.51 -31.89 24.59
N ILE A 508 -15.24 -32.12 24.92
CA ILE A 508 -14.49 -31.26 25.86
C ILE A 508 -14.38 -29.83 25.31
N LEU A 509 -13.93 -29.67 24.06
CA LEU A 509 -13.75 -28.35 23.43
C LEU A 509 -15.08 -27.59 23.35
N HIS A 510 -16.16 -28.27 22.93
CA HIS A 510 -17.50 -27.72 22.85
C HIS A 510 -18.02 -27.28 24.23
N ALA A 511 -17.88 -28.12 25.25
CA ALA A 511 -18.35 -27.81 26.60
C ALA A 511 -17.58 -26.65 27.25
N TYR A 512 -16.25 -26.62 27.06
CA TYR A 512 -15.38 -25.65 27.71
C TYR A 512 -15.38 -24.28 27.00
N TYR A 513 -15.17 -24.25 25.68
CA TYR A 513 -15.03 -23.00 24.93
C TYR A 513 -16.37 -22.47 24.40
N LEU A 514 -17.19 -23.30 23.74
CA LEU A 514 -18.42 -22.83 23.08
C LEU A 514 -19.60 -22.66 24.04
N ARG A 515 -19.69 -23.51 25.09
CA ARG A 515 -20.71 -23.38 26.15
C ARG A 515 -20.25 -22.63 27.39
N ARG A 516 -19.01 -22.12 27.40
CA ARG A 516 -18.40 -21.29 28.46
C ARG A 516 -18.50 -21.88 29.88
N ARG A 517 -18.45 -23.20 30.03
CA ARG A 517 -18.25 -23.81 31.36
C ARG A 517 -16.76 -23.66 31.70
N ARG A 518 -16.36 -22.48 32.20
CA ARG A 518 -14.98 -22.08 32.51
C ARG A 518 -14.32 -22.86 33.67
N ASP A 519 -14.82 -24.05 33.99
CA ASP A 519 -14.24 -24.94 34.98
C ASP A 519 -13.92 -26.30 34.36
N HIS A 520 -12.62 -26.60 34.31
CA HIS A 520 -12.11 -27.89 33.84
C HIS A 520 -12.61 -29.06 34.69
N ILE A 521 -12.83 -28.86 35.99
CA ILE A 521 -13.26 -29.91 36.92
C ILE A 521 -14.72 -30.29 36.62
N GLY A 522 -15.60 -29.30 36.46
CA GLY A 522 -17.00 -29.53 36.09
C GLY A 522 -17.17 -30.25 34.75
N VAL A 523 -16.39 -29.88 33.72
CA VAL A 523 -16.44 -30.56 32.41
C VAL A 523 -15.91 -32.00 32.51
N ALA A 524 -14.81 -32.22 33.23
CA ALA A 524 -14.25 -33.56 33.42
C ALA A 524 -15.23 -34.50 34.16
N ALA A 525 -15.89 -34.00 35.22
CA ALA A 525 -16.88 -34.75 35.98
C ALA A 525 -18.10 -35.13 35.13
N GLN A 526 -18.61 -34.20 34.31
CA GLN A 526 -19.74 -34.45 33.42
C GLN A 526 -19.45 -35.54 32.38
N LEU A 527 -18.20 -35.61 31.91
CA LEU A 527 -17.78 -36.59 30.91
C LEU A 527 -17.22 -37.88 31.53
N HIS A 528 -17.31 -38.03 32.86
CA HIS A 528 -16.76 -39.16 33.62
C HIS A 528 -15.27 -39.42 33.32
N LEU A 529 -14.47 -38.35 33.20
CA LEU A 529 -13.05 -38.41 32.90
C LEU A 529 -12.20 -38.08 34.12
N SER A 530 -11.08 -38.78 34.29
CA SER A 530 -10.02 -38.35 35.20
C SER A 530 -9.43 -37.02 34.72
N ARG A 531 -8.86 -36.22 35.64
CA ARG A 531 -8.17 -34.96 35.31
C ARG A 531 -7.06 -35.16 34.26
N ALA A 532 -6.27 -36.23 34.38
CA ALA A 532 -5.21 -36.54 33.43
C ALA A 532 -5.77 -36.90 32.05
N THR A 533 -6.85 -37.68 32.00
CA THR A 533 -7.53 -38.02 30.74
C THR A 533 -8.14 -36.79 30.09
N TYR A 534 -8.76 -35.89 30.87
CA TYR A 534 -9.31 -34.63 30.39
C TYR A 534 -8.24 -33.80 29.65
N PHE A 535 -7.09 -33.51 30.28
CA PHE A 535 -6.06 -32.69 29.64
C PHE A 535 -5.44 -33.37 28.42
N ARG A 536 -5.26 -34.69 28.45
CA ARG A 536 -4.77 -35.44 27.29
C ARG A 536 -5.74 -35.39 26.11
N ARG A 537 -7.05 -35.45 26.37
CA ARG A 537 -8.09 -35.36 25.33
C ARG A 537 -8.25 -33.92 24.82
N LEU A 538 -8.13 -32.92 25.70
CA LEU A 538 -8.11 -31.51 25.32
C LEU A 538 -6.93 -31.21 24.37
N ASP A 539 -5.72 -31.66 24.74
CA ASP A 539 -4.52 -31.49 23.91
C ASP A 539 -4.65 -32.21 22.57
N HIS A 540 -5.13 -33.46 22.58
CA HIS A 540 -5.43 -34.21 21.36
C HIS A 540 -6.43 -33.47 20.45
N GLY A 541 -7.47 -32.86 21.01
CA GLY A 541 -8.44 -32.07 20.24
C GLY A 541 -7.79 -30.86 19.57
N LEU A 542 -6.99 -30.09 20.31
CA LEU A 542 -6.30 -28.91 19.79
C LEU A 542 -5.28 -29.28 18.69
N VAL A 543 -4.52 -30.35 18.89
CA VAL A 543 -3.58 -30.89 17.88
C VAL A 543 -4.33 -31.38 16.64
N THR A 544 -5.49 -32.02 16.80
CA THR A 544 -6.31 -32.47 15.65
C THR A 544 -6.86 -31.29 14.85
N LEU A 545 -7.32 -30.23 15.53
CA LEU A 545 -7.74 -29.00 14.87
C LEU A 545 -6.57 -28.33 14.13
N ALA A 546 -5.38 -28.31 14.74
CA ALA A 546 -4.17 -27.76 14.13
C ALA A 546 -3.80 -28.49 12.83
N HIS A 547 -3.80 -29.83 12.83
CA HIS A 547 -3.57 -30.62 11.62
C HIS A 547 -4.60 -30.31 10.51
N ARG A 548 -5.89 -30.23 10.85
CA ARG A 548 -6.96 -29.89 9.89
C ARG A 548 -6.82 -28.49 9.33
N LEU A 549 -6.36 -27.54 10.13
CA LEU A 549 -6.15 -26.16 9.70
C LEU A 549 -4.94 -26.06 8.77
N LEU A 550 -3.83 -26.72 9.14
CA LEU A 550 -2.60 -26.73 8.35
C LEU A 550 -2.75 -27.51 7.04
N SER A 551 -3.57 -28.57 6.99
CA SER A 551 -3.84 -29.29 5.74
C SER A 551 -4.64 -28.48 4.71
N ARG A 552 -5.13 -27.29 5.06
CA ARG A 552 -5.74 -26.34 4.10
C ARG A 552 -4.71 -25.41 3.46
N LEU A 553 -3.48 -25.38 3.96
CA LEU A 553 -2.37 -24.58 3.41
C LEU A 553 -1.60 -25.30 2.30
N THR A 554 -1.72 -26.63 2.24
CA THR A 554 -1.15 -27.52 1.22
C THR A 554 -2.19 -27.83 0.16
#